data_AF-A0A4U9HL19-F1
#
_entry.id   AF-A0A4U9HL19-F1
#
_cell.length_a   1.000
_cell.length_b   1.000
_cell.length_c   1.000
_cell.angle_alpha   90.00
_cell.angle_beta   90.00
_cell.angle_gamma   90.00
#
_symmetry.space_group_name_H-M   'P 1'
#
loop_
_entity.id
_entity.type
_entity.pdbx_description
1 polymer ?
#
loop_
_entity_poly.entity_id
_entity_poly.type
_entity_poly.pdbx_seq_one_letter_code
_entity_poly.pdbx_strand_id
1 'polypeptide(L)' 'MCNNLQTWREEGKHTVSVCLIRDASGGEAVLKEPEKVCRMRWCRPEALPEPHFEASRMAIYLWRHQLPYHAAR' A
#
# COMPACT_ATOMS: atom_id res chain seq x y z
N MET A 1 4.45 -7.35 -6.39
CA MET A 1 5.40 -7.47 -5.26
C MET A 1 6.07 -6.12 -5.07
N CYS A 2 6.40 -5.74 -3.84
CA CYS A 2 7.07 -4.48 -3.54
C CYS A 2 8.22 -4.70 -2.57
N ASN A 3 9.30 -3.93 -2.72
CA ASN A 3 10.40 -3.87 -1.76
C ASN A 3 10.43 -2.49 -1.08
N ASN A 4 10.52 -2.50 0.24
CA ASN A 4 10.29 -1.33 1.08
C ASN A 4 11.65 -0.84 1.60
N LEU A 5 12.58 -0.55 0.68
CA LEU A 5 13.97 -0.27 1.04
C LEU A 5 14.12 1.03 1.83
N GLN A 6 13.27 2.03 1.58
CA GLN A 6 13.28 3.26 2.36
C GLN A 6 12.79 2.99 3.78
N THR A 7 11.65 2.33 3.95
CA THR A 7 11.14 1.99 5.28
C THR A 7 12.08 1.04 6.05
N TRP A 8 12.73 0.09 5.37
CA TRP A 8 13.71 -0.79 6.00
C TRP A 8 14.85 -0.01 6.66
N ARG A 9 15.35 1.04 6.01
CA ARG A 9 16.41 1.89 6.58
C ARG A 9 15.98 2.60 7.86
N GLU A 10 14.69 2.89 8.01
CA GLU A 10 14.13 3.58 9.18
C GLU A 10 13.77 2.61 10.31
N GLU A 11 13.21 1.44 9.98
CA GLU A 11 12.67 0.50 10.97
C GLU A 11 13.58 -0.68 11.31
N GLY A 12 14.62 -0.94 10.52
CA GLY A 12 15.53 -2.08 10.69
C GLY A 12 14.91 -3.44 10.33
N LYS A 13 13.68 -3.46 9.80
CA LYS A 13 12.97 -4.68 9.38
C LYS A 13 12.87 -4.76 7.86
N HIS A 14 13.39 -5.83 7.28
CA HIS A 14 13.27 -6.07 5.84
C HIS A 14 12.03 -6.95 5.58
N THR A 15 11.07 -6.40 4.83
CA THR A 15 9.81 -7.09 4.52
C THR A 15 9.59 -7.13 3.02
N VAL A 16 9.21 -8.31 2.51
CA VAL A 16 8.73 -8.48 1.14
C VAL A 16 7.21 -8.39 1.15
N SER A 17 6.66 -7.44 0.39
CA SER A 17 5.21 -7.23 0.33
C SER A 17 4.61 -7.84 -0.94
N VAL A 18 3.57 -8.67 -0.79
CA VAL A 18 2.76 -9.17 -1.90
C VAL A 18 1.47 -8.38 -1.94
N CYS A 19 1.14 -7.81 -3.10
CA CYS A 19 -0.03 -6.97 -3.29
C CYS A 19 -1.05 -7.71 -4.15
N LEU A 20 -2.29 -7.76 -3.67
CA LEU A 20 -3.41 -8.42 -4.34
C LEU A 20 -4.46 -7.38 -4.71
N ILE A 21 -5.07 -7.55 -5.87
CA ILE A 21 -6.18 -6.72 -6.35
C ILE A 21 -7.44 -7.56 -6.26
N ARG A 22 -8.50 -6.94 -5.74
CA ARG A 22 -9.82 -7.54 -5.65
C ARG A 22 -10.86 -6.48 -5.96
N ASP A 23 -11.85 -6.85 -6.74
CA ASP A 23 -13.04 -6.03 -6.90
C ASP A 23 -13.80 -5.96 -5.57
N ALA A 24 -13.94 -4.74 -5.06
CA ALA A 24 -14.80 -4.47 -3.92
C ALA A 24 -16.15 -4.00 -4.45
N SER A 25 -17.24 -4.62 -4.00
CA SER A 25 -18.62 -4.21 -4.31
C SER A 25 -19.02 -2.85 -3.70
N GLY A 26 -18.04 -2.05 -3.25
CA GLY A 26 -18.25 -0.85 -2.45
C GLY A 26 -18.67 -1.17 -1.01
N GLY A 27 -19.40 -0.23 -0.40
CA GLY A 27 -19.87 -0.30 0.99
C GLY A 27 -19.08 0.57 1.96
N GLU A 28 -19.60 0.68 3.19
CA GLU A 28 -18.92 1.39 4.27
C GLU A 28 -17.90 0.48 4.96
N ALA A 29 -16.66 0.95 5.07
CA ALA A 29 -15.61 0.22 5.74
C ALA A 29 -15.81 0.30 7.26
N VAL A 30 -16.04 -0.84 7.90
CA VAL A 30 -16.20 -0.92 9.36
C VAL A 30 -14.84 -1.14 10.02
N LEU A 31 -14.51 -0.30 10.98
CA LEU A 31 -13.30 -0.44 11.78
C LEU A 31 -13.43 -1.63 12.74
N LYS A 32 -12.60 -2.66 12.57
CA LYS A 32 -12.61 -3.88 13.40
C LYS A 32 -11.50 -3.95 14.44
N GLU A 33 -10.39 -3.23 14.22
CA GLU A 33 -9.22 -3.19 15.11
C GLU A 33 -8.88 -1.72 15.45
N PRO A 34 -9.71 -1.06 16.30
CA PRO A 34 -9.59 0.37 16.58
C PRO A 34 -8.28 0.76 17.29
N GLU A 35 -7.62 -0.19 17.94
CA GLU A 35 -6.31 0.00 18.58
C GLU A 35 -5.15 0.05 17.57
N LYS A 36 -5.36 -0.44 16.34
CA LYS A 36 -4.36 -0.45 15.26
C LYS A 36 -4.63 0.57 14.17
N VAL A 37 -5.90 0.87 13.91
CA VAL A 37 -6.33 1.69 12.78
C VAL A 37 -7.23 2.81 13.28
N CYS A 38 -6.89 4.06 12.96
CA CYS A 38 -7.69 5.21 13.41
C CYS A 38 -8.90 5.51 12.50
N ARG A 39 -8.79 5.18 11.21
CA ARG A 39 -9.83 5.48 10.21
C ARG A 39 -9.65 4.62 8.96
N MET A 40 -10.76 4.24 8.34
CA MET A 40 -10.79 3.70 6.98
C MET A 40 -11.56 4.64 6.06
N ARG A 41 -11.07 4.83 4.83
CA ARG A 41 -11.75 5.67 3.82
C ARG A 41 -11.40 5.22 2.41
N TRP A 42 -12.35 5.38 1.49
CA TRP A 42 -12.10 5.23 0.06
C TRP A 42 -11.28 6.42 -0.46
N CYS A 43 -10.26 6.13 -1.27
CA CYS A 43 -9.40 7.14 -1.87
C CYS A 43 -9.30 6.90 -3.37
N ARG A 44 -9.17 7.98 -4.15
CA ARG A 44 -8.78 7.84 -5.55
C ARG A 44 -7.30 7.44 -5.60
N PRO A 45 -6.90 6.54 -6.52
CA PRO A 45 -5.51 6.11 -6.62
C PRO A 45 -4.55 7.22 -7.08
N GLU A 46 -5.07 8.32 -7.64
CA GLU A 46 -4.32 9.56 -7.95
C GLU A 46 -4.15 10.50 -6.74
N ALA A 47 -4.91 10.30 -5.67
CA ALA A 47 -5.02 11.24 -4.55
C ALA A 47 -4.96 10.51 -3.21
N LEU A 48 -3.85 9.81 -2.99
CA LEU A 48 -3.59 9.06 -1.76
C LEU A 48 -3.25 10.01 -0.60
N PRO A 49 -3.64 9.68 0.65
CA PRO A 49 -3.21 10.42 1.84
C PRO A 49 -1.69 10.40 2.02
N GLU A 50 -1.17 11.48 2.58
CA GLU A 50 0.20 11.57 3.08
C GLU A 50 0.26 11.71 4.62
N PRO A 51 1.29 11.17 5.29
CA PRO A 51 2.33 10.31 4.72
C PRO A 51 1.77 8.94 4.29
N HIS A 52 2.24 8.42 3.15
CA HIS A 52 1.84 7.10 2.65
C HIS A 52 2.96 6.08 2.77
N PHE A 53 2.59 4.87 3.19
CA PHE A 53 3.51 3.72 3.27
C PHE A 53 4.11 3.37 1.89
N GLU A 54 5.44 3.29 1.81
CA GLU A 54 6.20 3.11 0.57
C GLU A 54 5.71 1.91 -0.27
N ALA A 55 5.54 0.75 0.38
CA ALA A 55 5.10 -0.47 -0.30
C ALA A 55 3.75 -0.30 -1.00
N SER A 56 2.81 0.35 -0.31
CA SER A 56 1.47 0.62 -0.81
C SER A 56 1.50 1.62 -1.95
N ARG A 57 2.32 2.68 -1.83
CA ARG A 57 2.51 3.67 -2.90
C ARG A 57 3.02 3.01 -4.17
N MET A 58 4.06 2.18 -4.06
CA MET A 58 4.63 1.46 -5.19
C MET A 58 3.64 0.45 -5.78
N ALA A 59 2.90 -0.26 -4.95
CA ALA A 59 1.88 -1.21 -5.40
C ALA A 59 0.82 -0.53 -6.28
N ILE A 60 0.29 0.61 -5.81
CA ILE A 60 -0.73 1.37 -6.52
C ILE A 60 -0.16 1.94 -7.82
N TYR A 61 1.07 2.47 -7.80
CA TYR A 61 1.74 2.93 -9.01
C TYR A 61 1.88 1.80 -10.06
N LEU A 62 2.46 0.67 -9.67
CA LEU A 62 2.66 -0.47 -10.57
C LEU A 62 1.34 -0.98 -11.15
N TRP A 63 0.31 -1.12 -10.32
CA TRP A 63 -1.02 -1.53 -10.76
C TRP A 63 -1.62 -0.57 -11.79
N ARG A 64 -1.62 0.74 -11.52
CA ARG A 64 -2.18 1.74 -12.44
C ARG A 64 -1.47 1.76 -13.79
N HIS A 65 -0.17 1.51 -13.79
CA HIS A 65 0.67 1.50 -14.98
C HIS A 65 0.79 0.11 -15.63
N GLN A 66 0.16 -0.92 -15.07
CA GLN A 66 0.25 -2.32 -15.53
C GLN A 66 1.70 -2.83 -15.63
N LEU A 67 2.55 -2.40 -14.69
CA LEU A 67 3.95 -2.75 -14.66
C LEU A 67 4.22 -3.87 -13.64
N PRO A 68 5.07 -4.85 -13.96
CA PRO A 68 5.65 -5.72 -12.95
C PRO A 68 6.67 -4.94 -12.09
N TYR A 69 6.90 -5.42 -10.87
CA TYR A 69 7.99 -4.91 -10.06
C TYR A 69 9.34 -5.39 -10.57
N HIS A 70 10.30 -4.49 -10.65
CA HIS A 70 11.70 -4.78 -10.91
C HIS A 70 12.55 -4.13 -9.81
N ALA A 71 13.43 -4.91 -9.18
CA ALA A 71 14.44 -4.33 -8.31
C ALA A 71 15.40 -3.48 -9.14
N ALA A 72 15.75 -2.28 -8.65
CA ALA A 72 16.84 -1.52 -9.22
C ALA A 72 18.11 -2.39 -9.13
N ARG A 73 18.81 -2.53 -10.27
CA ARG A 73 20.08 -3.23 -10.36
C ARG A 73 21.18 -2.45 -9.67
#